data_AF-A0A6I9PIX3-F1
#
_entry.id   AF-A0A6I9PIX3-F1
#
_cell.length_a   1.000
_cell.length_b   1.000
_cell.length_c   1.000
_cell.angle_alpha   90.00
_cell.angle_beta   90.00
_cell.angle_gamma   90.00
#
_symmetry.space_group_name_H-M   'P 1'
#
loop_
_entity.id
_entity.type
_entity.pdbx_description
1 polymer ?
#
loop_
_entity_poly.entity_id
_entity_poly.type
_entity_poly.pdbx_seq_one_letter_code
_entity_poly.pdbx_strand_id
1 'polypeptide(L)'
;MELLCSHCESPIERQAKGYKRKSLLTLIDLKSAEKLFPGLNPREAFLCFSCVRQVYQKTKKNGKRRVFVDPNAPSCAAPSTRPASSIPGEPPPLKKLRKRLKTQMNEHDYATQDKDPGSRRPPAARRLRRGPVSQVSGFLRRRNFSSALNRLLQESGFREALIKVCGKIISNERKQMVNDLEGPFRKPFSPENLSAFSWDQTTSWAEGKAPLTVACLRSMFPPAKKIQKLTVNYSPGNKPRRMTEEEVKQMLERRICLLLSVPLYTSSLRSCFLQTAFSVEMLRHRCPVTIFSVTNSLGLSMSKTTARIHVRKLAEEHERTVKRWRDEIQVRG
;
A
#
# COMPACT_ATOMS: atom_id res chain seq x y z
N MET A 1 31.47 -15.27 -33.42
CA MET A 1 31.05 -13.88 -33.64
C MET A 1 30.99 -13.16 -32.31
N GLU A 2 31.98 -12.31 -32.05
CA GLU A 2 31.99 -11.44 -30.87
C GLU A 2 30.88 -10.41 -30.98
N LEU A 3 30.09 -10.23 -29.93
CA LEU A 3 29.04 -9.22 -29.93
C LEU A 3 29.67 -7.87 -29.60
N LEU A 4 29.93 -7.02 -30.60
CA LEU A 4 30.50 -5.70 -30.38
C LEU A 4 29.40 -4.63 -30.22
N CYS A 5 29.73 -3.55 -29.52
CA CYS A 5 28.90 -2.35 -29.44
C CYS A 5 28.90 -1.62 -30.78
N SER A 6 27.74 -1.29 -31.33
CA SER A 6 27.65 -0.59 -32.62
C SER A 6 28.15 0.86 -32.57
N HIS A 7 28.34 1.45 -31.38
CA HIS A 7 28.84 2.83 -31.24
C HIS A 7 30.33 2.93 -30.91
N CYS A 8 30.83 2.10 -29.99
CA CYS A 8 32.21 2.22 -29.48
C CYS A 8 33.03 0.94 -29.68
N GLU A 9 32.50 -0.03 -30.44
CA GLU A 9 33.12 -1.31 -30.80
C GLU A 9 33.59 -2.19 -29.64
N SER A 10 33.32 -1.78 -28.38
CA SER A 10 33.69 -2.55 -27.21
C SER A 10 32.96 -3.91 -27.18
N PRO A 11 33.62 -4.99 -26.74
CA PRO A 11 32.97 -6.28 -26.56
C PRO A 11 31.83 -6.19 -25.56
N ILE A 12 30.66 -6.68 -25.95
CA ILE A 12 29.50 -6.84 -25.08
C ILE A 12 29.72 -8.14 -24.32
N GLU A 13 30.30 -8.03 -23.13
CA GLU A 13 30.53 -9.16 -22.23
C GLU A 13 29.25 -9.98 -22.04
N ARG A 14 29.26 -11.21 -22.56
CA ARG A 14 28.27 -12.22 -22.22
C ARG A 14 28.79 -12.92 -20.96
N GLN A 15 28.47 -12.44 -19.75
CA GLN A 15 28.16 -13.32 -18.60
C GLN A 15 27.83 -12.63 -17.26
N ALA A 16 27.07 -13.40 -16.46
CA ALA A 16 26.74 -13.33 -15.03
C ALA A 16 26.10 -12.03 -14.46
N LYS A 17 24.77 -12.09 -14.27
CA LYS A 17 23.86 -11.12 -13.62
C LYS A 17 23.45 -9.87 -14.43
N GLY A 18 22.43 -10.07 -15.27
CA GLY A 18 21.34 -9.08 -15.38
C GLY A 18 21.34 -8.13 -16.58
N TYR A 19 22.42 -8.05 -17.37
CA TYR A 19 22.40 -7.23 -18.60
C TYR A 19 21.99 -8.06 -19.82
N LYS A 20 20.76 -7.83 -20.32
CA LYS A 20 20.33 -8.30 -21.65
C LYS A 20 20.72 -7.25 -22.70
N ARG A 21 21.36 -7.66 -23.80
CA ARG A 21 21.71 -6.81 -24.96
C ARG A 21 20.50 -5.94 -25.33
N LYS A 22 20.63 -4.61 -25.27
CA LYS A 22 19.53 -3.68 -25.61
C LYS A 22 19.77 -3.05 -26.96
N SER A 23 18.78 -3.12 -27.85
CA SER A 23 18.80 -2.37 -29.11
C SER A 23 18.54 -0.90 -28.85
N LEU A 24 19.12 -0.02 -29.66
CA LEU A 24 19.03 1.43 -29.47
C LEU A 24 17.57 1.93 -29.42
N LEU A 25 16.72 1.43 -30.33
CA LEU A 25 15.31 1.81 -30.42
C LEU A 25 14.41 1.24 -29.31
N THR A 26 14.91 0.33 -28.47
CA THR A 26 14.21 -0.03 -27.22
C THR A 26 14.39 1.03 -26.14
N LEU A 27 15.41 1.90 -26.27
CA LEU A 27 15.75 2.91 -25.28
C LEU A 27 15.25 4.30 -25.67
N ILE A 28 15.44 4.69 -26.93
CA ILE A 28 15.14 6.02 -27.46
C ILE A 28 14.30 5.96 -28.74
N ASP A 29 13.65 7.05 -29.10
CA ASP A 29 12.99 7.18 -30.40
C ASP A 29 13.99 7.47 -31.53
N LEU A 30 13.55 7.20 -32.77
CA LEU A 30 14.39 7.27 -33.97
C LEU A 30 15.06 8.66 -34.13
N LYS A 31 14.27 9.73 -33.98
CA LYS A 31 14.75 11.11 -34.08
C LYS A 31 15.82 11.45 -33.04
N SER A 32 15.74 10.89 -31.84
CA SER A 32 16.75 11.10 -30.80
C SER A 32 17.98 10.21 -31.00
N ALA A 33 17.80 9.04 -31.61
CA ALA A 33 18.91 8.15 -31.96
C ALA A 33 19.82 8.79 -33.01
N GLU A 34 19.24 9.38 -34.05
CA GLU A 34 19.97 10.10 -35.09
C GLU A 34 20.74 11.30 -34.54
N LYS A 35 20.19 11.99 -33.54
CA LYS A 35 20.86 13.11 -32.86
C LYS A 35 21.99 12.68 -31.92
N LEU A 36 21.83 11.57 -31.22
CA LEU A 36 22.80 11.11 -30.22
C LEU A 36 23.95 10.32 -30.84
N PHE A 37 23.69 9.61 -31.93
CA PHE A 37 24.65 8.78 -32.64
C PHE A 37 24.55 9.05 -34.14
N PRO A 38 25.02 10.22 -34.62
CA PRO A 38 25.03 10.51 -36.04
C PRO A 38 25.90 9.47 -36.76
N GLY A 39 25.37 8.86 -37.83
CA GLY A 39 26.06 7.82 -38.61
C GLY A 39 25.81 6.38 -38.16
N LEU A 40 25.06 6.16 -37.08
CA LEU A 40 24.71 4.83 -36.60
C LEU A 40 23.33 4.40 -37.12
N ASN A 41 23.20 3.21 -37.74
CA ASN A 41 21.88 2.68 -38.15
C ASN A 41 21.06 2.27 -36.90
N PRO A 42 20.00 3.01 -36.52
CA PRO A 42 19.33 2.78 -35.24
C PRO A 42 18.56 1.46 -35.16
N ARG A 43 18.15 0.90 -36.31
CA ARG A 43 17.35 -0.33 -36.39
C ARG A 43 18.16 -1.59 -36.05
N GLU A 44 19.47 -1.55 -36.30
CA GLU A 44 20.39 -2.68 -36.12
C GLU A 44 21.41 -2.44 -35.01
N ALA A 45 21.44 -1.23 -34.44
CA ALA A 45 22.39 -0.85 -33.41
C ALA A 45 22.12 -1.50 -32.04
N PHE A 46 23.17 -2.05 -31.45
CA PHE A 46 23.19 -2.55 -30.08
C PHE A 46 24.27 -1.86 -29.27
N LEU A 47 23.95 -1.51 -28.03
CA LEU A 47 24.85 -0.74 -27.17
C LEU A 47 25.42 -1.59 -26.04
N CYS A 48 26.69 -1.34 -25.70
CA CYS A 48 27.28 -1.79 -24.44
C CYS A 48 26.70 -1.00 -23.25
N PHE A 49 26.97 -1.48 -22.04
CA PHE A 49 26.47 -0.86 -20.81
C PHE A 49 26.84 0.64 -20.69
N SER A 50 28.07 1.00 -21.05
CA SER A 50 28.56 2.38 -21.01
C SER A 50 27.82 3.30 -21.99
N CYS A 51 27.59 2.85 -23.22
CA CYS A 51 26.84 3.62 -24.22
C CYS A 51 25.36 3.75 -23.84
N VAL A 52 24.77 2.72 -23.23
CA VAL A 52 23.42 2.83 -22.65
C VAL A 52 23.40 3.91 -21.56
N ARG A 53 24.40 3.99 -20.68
CA ARG A 53 24.46 5.02 -19.64
C ARG A 53 24.49 6.44 -20.24
N GLN A 54 25.23 6.66 -21.32
CA GLN A 54 25.25 7.95 -22.03
C GLN A 54 23.88 8.33 -22.56
N VAL A 55 23.15 7.37 -23.16
CA VAL A 55 21.76 7.58 -23.57
C VAL A 55 20.90 8.00 -22.39
N TYR A 56 21.07 7.38 -21.22
CA TYR A 56 20.29 7.72 -20.04
C TYR A 56 20.56 9.13 -19.50
N GLN A 57 21.79 9.63 -19.65
CA GLN A 57 22.20 10.96 -19.20
C GLN A 57 21.70 12.08 -20.14
N LYS A 58 21.75 11.84 -21.46
CA LYS A 58 21.42 12.86 -22.47
C LYS A 58 19.94 12.87 -22.91
N THR A 59 19.10 12.03 -22.32
CA THR A 59 17.69 11.91 -22.70
C THR A 59 16.76 11.96 -21.50
N LYS A 60 15.52 12.43 -21.71
CA LYS A 60 14.45 12.40 -20.71
C LYS A 60 13.38 11.40 -21.10
N LYS A 61 12.76 10.76 -20.12
CA LYS A 61 11.70 9.78 -20.36
C LYS A 61 10.42 10.48 -20.84
N ASN A 62 9.97 10.15 -22.05
CA ASN A 62 8.71 10.62 -22.62
C ASN A 62 7.86 9.41 -23.04
N GLY A 63 6.92 9.01 -22.17
CA GLY A 63 6.12 7.80 -22.38
C GLY A 63 6.93 6.51 -22.24
N LYS A 64 6.87 5.62 -23.25
CA LYS A 64 7.57 4.32 -23.28
C LYS A 64 9.03 4.43 -23.74
N ARG A 65 9.44 5.55 -24.36
CA ARG A 65 10.79 5.78 -24.89
C ARG A 65 11.41 7.03 -24.27
N ARG A 66 12.72 7.20 -24.43
CA ARG A 66 13.43 8.41 -24.02
C ARG A 66 13.66 9.31 -25.24
N VAL A 67 13.62 10.62 -25.03
CA VAL A 67 13.78 11.65 -26.06
C VAL A 67 14.98 12.53 -25.71
N PHE A 68 15.82 12.83 -26.69
CA PHE A 68 16.96 13.74 -26.55
C PHE A 68 16.46 15.15 -26.25
N VAL A 69 17.00 15.76 -25.21
CA VAL A 69 16.70 17.13 -24.83
C VAL A 69 17.96 17.92 -25.07
N ASP A 70 17.90 18.85 -26.01
CA ASP A 70 19.00 19.76 -26.29
C ASP A 70 19.24 20.65 -25.05
N PRO A 71 20.46 20.67 -24.49
CA PRO A 71 20.80 21.54 -23.37
C PRO A 71 20.62 23.04 -23.67
N ASN A 72 20.61 23.45 -24.94
CA ASN A 72 20.69 24.86 -25.34
C ASN A 72 19.39 25.44 -25.95
N ALA A 73 18.23 24.81 -25.77
CA ALA A 73 16.99 25.35 -26.32
C ALA A 73 16.52 26.62 -25.56
N PRO A 74 16.35 27.78 -26.23
CA PRO A 74 15.90 29.01 -25.57
C PRO A 74 14.45 28.90 -25.06
N SER A 75 14.25 29.33 -23.82
CA SER A 75 12.98 29.29 -23.09
C SER A 75 12.10 30.50 -23.45
N CYS A 76 11.07 30.33 -24.30
CA CYS A 76 10.08 31.38 -24.53
C CYS A 76 9.10 31.50 -23.35
N ALA A 77 8.93 32.73 -22.87
CA ALA A 77 8.00 33.14 -21.82
C ALA A 77 6.53 33.10 -22.30
N ALA A 78 5.61 32.89 -21.36
CA ALA A 78 4.17 32.90 -21.59
C ALA A 78 3.59 34.33 -21.47
N PRO A 79 2.65 34.77 -22.33
CA PRO A 79 1.96 36.05 -22.16
C PRO A 79 0.69 35.97 -21.29
N SER A 80 0.37 37.11 -20.66
CA SER A 80 -0.70 37.37 -19.69
C SER A 80 -2.04 37.79 -20.33
N THR A 81 -3.14 37.21 -19.82
CA THR A 81 -4.52 37.73 -19.59
C THR A 81 -5.15 38.86 -20.42
N ARG A 82 -6.35 38.62 -20.98
CA ARG A 82 -7.69 39.26 -20.72
C ARG A 82 -8.74 38.83 -21.80
N PRO A 83 -10.05 39.16 -21.71
CA PRO A 83 -11.09 38.77 -20.74
C PRO A 83 -12.30 38.03 -21.42
N ALA A 84 -13.35 37.71 -20.66
CA ALA A 84 -14.44 36.76 -20.97
C ALA A 84 -15.64 37.31 -21.77
N SER A 85 -16.34 36.44 -22.54
CA SER A 85 -17.81 36.22 -22.46
C SER A 85 -18.34 35.16 -23.46
N SER A 86 -19.45 34.50 -23.07
CA SER A 86 -20.46 33.73 -23.85
C SER A 86 -20.25 32.23 -24.19
N ILE A 87 -21.36 31.48 -24.06
CA ILE A 87 -21.63 30.01 -23.95
C ILE A 87 -22.34 29.54 -25.27
N PRO A 88 -22.68 28.24 -25.61
CA PRO A 88 -22.27 26.87 -25.21
C PRO A 88 -21.89 25.90 -26.39
N GLY A 89 -21.31 24.73 -26.07
CA GLY A 89 -21.49 23.48 -26.85
C GLY A 89 -20.23 22.62 -27.13
N GLU A 90 -20.15 21.43 -26.48
CA GLU A 90 -19.37 20.17 -26.68
C GLU A 90 -18.17 20.08 -27.68
N PRO A 91 -17.12 19.21 -27.53
CA PRO A 91 -17.06 17.86 -26.90
C PRO A 91 -15.68 17.53 -26.19
N PRO A 92 -15.00 16.35 -26.26
CA PRO A 92 -14.41 15.64 -25.10
C PRO A 92 -12.84 15.56 -25.12
N PRO A 93 -12.20 14.58 -24.46
CA PRO A 93 -11.54 14.71 -23.18
C PRO A 93 -10.01 14.92 -23.27
N LEU A 94 -9.45 15.84 -22.47
CA LEU A 94 -8.01 16.02 -22.35
C LEU A 94 -7.50 15.78 -20.92
N LYS A 95 -6.62 14.78 -20.87
CA LYS A 95 -5.41 14.75 -20.04
C LYS A 95 -4.93 16.16 -19.68
N LYS A 96 -4.84 16.47 -18.37
CA LYS A 96 -3.63 16.97 -17.67
C LYS A 96 -4.01 17.60 -16.33
N LEU A 97 -3.98 16.80 -15.26
CA LEU A 97 -3.57 17.30 -13.94
C LEU A 97 -2.84 16.20 -13.15
N ARG A 98 -1.82 15.63 -13.80
CA ARG A 98 -0.70 14.96 -13.11
C ARG A 98 0.48 15.94 -13.02
N LYS A 99 0.37 16.91 -12.11
CA LYS A 99 1.53 17.62 -11.60
C LYS A 99 1.30 17.98 -10.14
N ARG A 100 1.60 17.01 -9.28
CA ARG A 100 2.17 17.12 -7.92
C ARG A 100 1.87 15.83 -7.18
N LEU A 101 2.73 14.85 -7.40
CA LEU A 101 3.20 13.84 -6.45
C LEU A 101 3.75 12.66 -7.26
N LYS A 102 5.00 12.78 -7.65
CA LYS A 102 5.95 11.67 -7.57
C LYS A 102 7.17 12.24 -6.90
N THR A 103 7.09 12.37 -5.58
CA THR A 103 8.28 12.23 -4.74
C THR A 103 8.78 10.83 -5.04
N GLN A 104 9.81 10.77 -5.89
CA GLN A 104 10.60 9.56 -6.04
C GLN A 104 11.20 9.28 -4.67
N MET A 105 10.99 8.05 -4.20
CA MET A 105 11.97 7.47 -3.30
C MET A 105 13.31 7.50 -4.02
N ASN A 106 14.28 8.15 -3.38
CA ASN A 106 15.70 8.12 -3.72
C ASN A 106 16.17 6.66 -3.73
N GLU A 107 16.24 6.08 -4.91
CA GLU A 107 17.17 5.01 -5.21
C GLU A 107 18.49 5.67 -5.64
N HIS A 108 19.51 5.49 -4.81
CA HIS A 108 20.92 5.62 -5.13
C HIS A 108 21.51 7.03 -5.26
N ASP A 109 21.76 7.67 -4.10
CA ASP A 109 22.98 8.47 -3.93
C ASP A 109 24.21 7.56 -4.04
N TYR A 110 24.70 7.35 -5.26
CA TYR A 110 26.13 7.14 -5.47
C TYR A 110 26.73 8.50 -5.83
N ALA A 111 27.12 9.25 -4.80
CA ALA A 111 28.13 10.28 -4.97
C ALA A 111 29.43 9.59 -5.37
N THR A 112 29.66 9.41 -6.68
CA THR A 112 31.02 9.39 -7.20
C THR A 112 31.44 10.84 -7.25
N GLN A 113 32.18 11.28 -6.24
CA GLN A 113 33.00 12.47 -6.35
C GLN A 113 33.99 12.20 -7.50
N ASP A 114 33.90 12.99 -8.57
CA ASP A 114 35.04 13.16 -9.46
C ASP A 114 36.17 13.75 -8.62
N LYS A 115 37.28 13.01 -8.55
CA LYS A 115 38.52 13.49 -7.96
C LYS A 115 39.25 14.29 -9.04
N ASP A 116 39.54 15.55 -8.73
CA ASP A 116 40.59 16.30 -9.43
C ASP A 116 41.92 15.54 -9.38
N PRO A 117 42.70 15.54 -10.48
CA PRO A 117 44.00 14.89 -10.54
C PRO A 117 45.05 15.82 -9.92
N GLY A 118 45.24 15.75 -8.60
CA GLY A 118 46.24 16.64 -7.99
C GLY A 118 46.33 16.59 -6.48
N SER A 119 46.51 15.42 -5.86
CA SER A 119 47.03 15.36 -4.49
C SER A 119 47.55 13.96 -4.19
N ARG A 120 48.88 13.79 -4.24
CA ARG A 120 49.58 12.61 -3.70
C ARG A 120 49.32 12.54 -2.18
N ARG A 121 48.40 11.68 -1.76
CA ARG A 121 48.30 11.19 -0.37
C ARG A 121 48.79 9.74 -0.32
N PRO A 122 49.41 9.29 0.78
CA PRO A 122 49.94 7.94 0.89
C PRO A 122 48.82 6.90 0.76
N PRO A 123 49.13 5.65 0.36
CA PRO A 123 48.11 4.67 0.00
C PRO A 123 47.24 4.35 1.23
N ALA A 124 45.94 4.66 1.13
CA ALA A 124 44.97 4.25 2.13
C ALA A 124 44.98 2.72 2.21
N ALA A 125 45.44 2.20 3.36
CA ALA A 125 45.40 0.79 3.70
C ALA A 125 44.07 0.18 3.25
N ARG A 126 44.15 -0.96 2.55
CA ARG A 126 43.01 -1.77 2.08
C ARG A 126 41.89 -1.71 3.11
N ARG A 127 40.80 -0.99 2.83
CA ARG A 127 39.58 -1.09 3.64
C ARG A 127 39.14 -2.54 3.51
N LEU A 128 39.46 -3.38 4.50
CA LEU A 128 38.93 -4.73 4.60
C LEU A 128 37.42 -4.60 4.39
N ARG A 129 36.91 -5.25 3.33
CA ARG A 129 35.47 -5.35 3.10
C ARG A 129 34.90 -6.09 4.31
N ARG A 130 34.41 -5.33 5.29
CA ARG A 130 33.78 -5.88 6.49
C ARG A 130 32.64 -6.79 6.03
N GLY A 131 32.70 -8.06 6.44
CA GLY A 131 31.67 -9.04 6.11
C GLY A 131 30.29 -8.62 6.62
N PRO A 132 29.20 -9.24 6.12
CA PRO A 132 27.82 -8.90 6.46
C PRO A 132 27.58 -8.78 7.97
N VAL A 133 28.12 -9.70 8.77
CA VAL A 133 28.03 -9.75 10.24
C VAL A 133 28.73 -8.54 10.89
N SER A 134 29.90 -8.15 10.39
CA SER A 134 30.65 -7.01 10.91
C SER A 134 29.92 -5.68 10.63
N GLN A 135 29.21 -5.57 9.50
CA GLN A 135 28.38 -4.41 9.19
C GLN A 135 27.14 -4.32 10.10
N VAL A 136 26.43 -5.42 10.29
CA VAL A 136 25.27 -5.48 11.19
C VAL A 136 25.67 -5.13 12.62
N SER A 137 26.76 -5.70 13.14
CA SER A 137 27.26 -5.37 14.49
C SER A 137 27.70 -3.90 14.61
N GLY A 138 28.12 -3.27 13.51
CA GLY A 138 28.39 -1.84 13.46
C GLY A 138 27.13 -0.99 13.56
N PHE A 139 26.06 -1.36 12.85
CA PHE A 139 24.76 -0.68 12.95
C PHE A 139 24.12 -0.84 14.33
N LEU A 140 24.17 -2.04 14.90
CA LEU A 140 23.64 -2.33 16.24
C LEU A 140 24.38 -1.53 17.33
N ARG A 141 25.72 -1.46 17.27
CA ARG A 141 26.52 -0.63 18.20
C ARG A 141 26.17 0.85 18.13
N ARG A 142 25.76 1.34 16.95
CA ARG A 142 25.31 2.72 16.74
C ARG A 142 23.81 2.91 17.01
N ARG A 143 23.12 1.92 17.57
CA ARG A 143 21.66 1.90 17.81
C ARG A 143 20.82 2.15 16.54
N ASN A 144 21.39 1.92 15.36
CA ASN A 144 20.67 2.04 14.10
C ASN A 144 20.03 0.69 13.74
N PHE A 145 18.94 0.38 14.46
CA PHE A 145 18.24 -0.89 14.33
C PHE A 145 17.59 -1.07 12.95
N SER A 146 17.07 0.00 12.34
CA SER A 146 16.44 -0.07 11.02
C SER A 146 17.45 -0.48 9.94
N SER A 147 18.64 0.12 9.91
CA SER A 147 19.69 -0.27 8.96
C SER A 147 20.24 -1.67 9.24
N ALA A 148 20.37 -2.05 10.52
CA ALA A 148 20.78 -3.40 10.90
C ALA A 148 19.78 -4.46 10.41
N LEU A 149 18.49 -4.24 10.65
CA LEU A 149 17.40 -5.13 10.21
C LEU A 149 17.31 -5.20 8.68
N ASN A 150 17.40 -4.07 7.98
CA ASN A 150 17.41 -4.07 6.51
C ASN A 150 18.56 -4.88 5.92
N ARG A 151 19.71 -4.89 6.59
CA ARG A 151 20.86 -5.70 6.19
C ARG A 151 20.65 -7.18 6.49
N LEU A 152 20.14 -7.51 7.68
CA LEU A 152 19.81 -8.88 8.08
C LEU A 152 18.71 -9.49 7.20
N LEU A 153 17.74 -8.69 6.77
CA LEU A 153 16.70 -9.09 5.82
C LEU A 153 17.24 -9.47 4.43
N GLN A 154 18.53 -9.27 4.12
CA GLN A 154 19.11 -9.80 2.87
C GLN A 154 19.59 -11.25 3.01
N GLU A 155 19.73 -11.77 4.23
CA GLU A 155 20.12 -13.14 4.51
C GLU A 155 18.87 -14.05 4.57
N SER A 156 18.90 -15.19 3.88
CA SER A 156 17.74 -16.09 3.77
C SER A 156 17.33 -16.68 5.13
N GLY A 157 18.30 -17.18 5.91
CA GLY A 157 18.02 -17.78 7.22
C GLY A 157 17.43 -16.79 8.24
N PHE A 158 17.76 -15.50 8.12
CA PHE A 158 17.16 -14.48 8.99
C PHE A 158 15.69 -14.23 8.65
N ARG A 159 15.31 -14.21 7.37
CA ARG A 159 13.90 -14.02 6.97
C ARG A 159 13.01 -15.12 7.53
N GLU A 160 13.47 -16.38 7.42
CA GLU A 160 12.74 -17.52 7.95
C GLU A 160 12.60 -17.46 9.47
N ALA A 161 13.69 -17.17 10.17
CA ALA A 161 13.67 -16.98 11.61
C ALA A 161 12.73 -15.84 12.03
N LEU A 162 12.75 -14.71 11.30
CA LEU A 162 11.89 -13.57 11.56
C LEU A 162 10.41 -13.92 11.38
N ILE A 163 10.04 -14.61 10.30
CA ILE A 163 8.67 -15.08 10.07
C ILE A 163 8.22 -16.00 11.21
N LYS A 164 9.08 -16.93 11.63
CA LYS A 164 8.78 -17.85 12.74
C LYS A 164 8.56 -17.11 14.06
N VAL A 165 9.40 -16.12 14.37
CA VAL A 165 9.26 -15.28 15.57
C VAL A 165 7.99 -14.44 15.51
N CYS A 166 7.73 -13.75 14.40
CA CYS A 166 6.53 -12.95 14.22
C CYS A 166 5.26 -13.82 14.32
N GLY A 167 5.26 -15.01 13.72
CA GLY A 167 4.16 -15.96 13.82
C GLY A 167 3.89 -16.40 15.26
N LYS A 168 4.94 -16.63 16.06
CA LYS A 168 4.78 -16.95 17.50
C LYS A 168 4.18 -15.78 18.28
N ILE A 169 4.64 -14.56 18.03
CA ILE A 169 4.10 -13.34 18.67
C ILE A 169 2.63 -13.17 18.31
N ILE A 170 2.29 -13.17 17.01
CA ILE A 170 0.91 -13.01 16.52
C ILE A 170 -0.01 -14.11 17.08
N SER A 171 0.46 -15.35 17.16
CA SER A 171 -0.32 -16.45 17.76
C SER A 171 -0.62 -16.21 19.25
N ASN A 172 0.34 -15.67 19.99
CA ASN A 172 0.16 -15.31 21.40
C ASN A 172 -0.76 -14.10 21.56
N GLU A 173 -0.59 -13.05 20.77
CA GLU A 173 -1.47 -11.87 20.74
C GLU A 173 -2.92 -12.27 20.45
N ARG A 174 -3.13 -13.15 19.47
CA ARG A 174 -4.45 -13.72 19.18
C ARG A 174 -5.03 -14.44 20.40
N LYS A 175 -4.25 -15.28 21.09
CA LYS A 175 -4.71 -15.96 22.32
C LYS A 175 -5.11 -14.96 23.41
N GLN A 176 -4.34 -13.89 23.59
CA GLN A 176 -4.67 -12.84 24.55
C GLN A 176 -6.00 -12.17 24.22
N MET A 177 -6.21 -11.79 22.95
CA MET A 177 -7.48 -11.22 22.48
C MET A 177 -8.66 -12.18 22.64
N VAL A 178 -8.47 -13.46 22.29
CA VAL A 178 -9.52 -14.48 22.46
C VAL A 178 -9.84 -14.70 23.93
N ASN A 179 -8.86 -14.68 24.83
CA ASN A 179 -9.11 -14.95 26.25
C ASN A 179 -9.66 -13.74 27.01
N ASP A 180 -9.65 -12.56 26.41
CA ASP A 180 -10.22 -11.35 27.00
C ASP A 180 -11.76 -11.40 26.96
N LEU A 181 -12.38 -11.67 28.10
CA LEU A 181 -13.84 -11.78 28.24
C LEU A 181 -14.54 -10.44 28.03
N GLU A 182 -13.89 -9.34 28.38
CA GLU A 182 -14.39 -7.98 28.19
C GLU A 182 -14.11 -7.45 26.78
N GLY A 183 -13.44 -8.24 25.95
CA GLY A 183 -13.10 -7.90 24.58
C GLY A 183 -14.36 -7.62 23.74
N PRO A 184 -14.34 -6.58 22.87
CA PRO A 184 -15.50 -6.16 22.09
C PRO A 184 -16.04 -7.26 21.16
N PHE A 185 -15.18 -8.16 20.69
CA PHE A 185 -15.59 -9.29 19.84
C PHE A 185 -16.28 -10.42 20.60
N ARG A 186 -16.11 -10.49 21.93
CA ARG A 186 -16.70 -11.51 22.81
C ARG A 186 -18.01 -11.09 23.46
N LYS A 187 -18.37 -9.80 23.37
CA LYS A 187 -19.65 -9.32 23.87
C LYS A 187 -20.81 -10.09 23.22
N PRO A 188 -21.84 -10.47 23.99
CA PRO A 188 -23.02 -11.08 23.40
C PRO A 188 -23.71 -10.08 22.48
N PHE A 189 -24.29 -10.57 21.40
CA PHE A 189 -25.09 -9.73 20.51
C PHE A 189 -26.39 -9.33 21.20
N SER A 190 -26.53 -8.05 21.51
CA SER A 190 -27.72 -7.40 22.06
C SER A 190 -27.86 -5.98 21.50
N PRO A 191 -29.05 -5.34 21.55
CA PRO A 191 -29.23 -3.95 21.15
C PRO A 191 -28.25 -2.99 21.85
N GLU A 192 -28.04 -3.18 23.15
CA GLU A 192 -27.19 -2.33 23.99
C GLU A 192 -25.74 -2.43 23.54
N ASN A 193 -25.23 -3.65 23.39
CA ASN A 193 -23.85 -3.87 22.93
C ASN A 193 -23.65 -3.40 21.49
N LEU A 194 -24.66 -3.53 20.62
CA LEU A 194 -24.61 -3.00 19.26
C LEU A 194 -24.54 -1.47 19.25
N SER A 195 -25.33 -0.80 20.09
CA SER A 195 -25.33 0.66 20.21
C SER A 195 -24.04 1.21 20.85
N ALA A 196 -23.47 0.48 21.80
CA ALA A 196 -22.24 0.85 22.49
C ALA A 196 -20.98 0.52 21.68
N PHE A 197 -21.09 -0.26 20.60
CA PHE A 197 -19.95 -0.68 19.80
C PHE A 197 -19.31 0.50 19.05
N SER A 198 -18.00 0.68 19.21
CA SER A 198 -17.22 1.69 18.50
C SER A 198 -16.02 1.08 17.81
N TRP A 199 -15.81 1.44 16.53
CA TRP A 199 -14.67 1.02 15.74
C TRP A 199 -13.34 1.56 16.27
N ASP A 200 -13.32 2.82 16.74
CA ASP A 200 -12.12 3.48 17.27
C ASP A 200 -11.70 2.80 18.58
N GLN A 201 -12.62 2.64 19.54
CA GLN A 201 -12.36 1.96 20.81
C GLN A 201 -11.94 0.49 20.60
N THR A 202 -12.58 -0.21 19.67
CA THR A 202 -12.22 -1.60 19.33
C THR A 202 -10.82 -1.68 18.73
N THR A 203 -10.43 -0.71 17.91
CA THR A 203 -9.09 -0.64 17.35
C THR A 203 -8.05 -0.34 18.43
N SER A 204 -8.32 0.60 19.33
CA SER A 204 -7.43 0.91 20.47
C SER A 204 -7.27 -0.27 21.42
N TRP A 205 -8.35 -1.00 21.70
CA TRP A 205 -8.27 -2.27 22.44
C TRP A 205 -7.36 -3.27 21.72
N ALA A 206 -7.51 -3.43 20.40
CA ALA A 206 -6.70 -4.35 19.61
C ALA A 206 -5.22 -3.93 19.57
N GLU A 207 -4.91 -2.63 19.53
CA GLU A 207 -3.54 -2.12 19.63
C GLU A 207 -2.88 -2.47 20.96
N GLY A 208 -3.63 -2.39 22.05
CA GLY A 208 -3.13 -2.73 23.39
C GLY A 208 -2.87 -4.22 23.56
N LYS A 209 -3.67 -5.09 22.93
CA LYS A 209 -3.57 -6.56 23.08
C LYS A 209 -2.75 -7.24 21.99
N ALA A 210 -2.69 -6.65 20.81
CA ALA A 210 -2.09 -7.25 19.62
C ALA A 210 -1.32 -6.23 18.76
N PRO A 211 -0.33 -5.53 19.34
CA PRO A 211 0.36 -4.43 18.68
C PRO A 211 1.05 -4.84 17.38
N LEU A 212 1.70 -6.01 17.33
CA LEU A 212 2.36 -6.48 16.11
C LEU A 212 1.32 -6.81 15.04
N THR A 213 0.25 -7.52 15.41
CA THR A 213 -0.83 -7.87 14.48
C THR A 213 -1.46 -6.61 13.88
N VAL A 214 -1.81 -5.62 14.70
CA VAL A 214 -2.41 -4.37 14.21
C VAL A 214 -1.43 -3.58 13.34
N ALA A 215 -0.15 -3.52 13.70
CA ALA A 215 0.87 -2.87 12.87
C ALA A 215 1.01 -3.54 11.50
N CYS A 216 1.02 -4.87 11.45
CA CYS A 216 1.04 -5.64 10.21
C CYS A 216 -0.20 -5.33 9.35
N LEU A 217 -1.40 -5.39 9.93
CA LEU A 217 -2.65 -5.07 9.22
C LEU A 217 -2.66 -3.64 8.66
N ARG A 218 -2.20 -2.66 9.45
CA ARG A 218 -2.07 -1.26 9.00
C ARG A 218 -1.14 -1.12 7.80
N SER A 219 -0.02 -1.84 7.82
CA SER A 219 0.95 -1.80 6.73
C SER A 219 0.42 -2.35 5.40
N MET A 220 -0.64 -3.15 5.42
CA MET A 220 -1.31 -3.66 4.21
C MET A 220 -2.12 -2.57 3.48
N PHE A 221 -2.48 -1.48 4.16
CA PHE A 221 -3.27 -0.39 3.58
C PHE A 221 -2.39 0.74 3.04
N PRO A 222 -2.86 1.46 2.01
CA PRO A 222 -2.18 2.67 1.55
C PRO A 222 -2.08 3.72 2.67
N PRO A 223 -1.03 4.58 2.68
CA PRO A 223 -0.92 5.66 3.65
C PRO A 223 -2.15 6.57 3.62
N ALA A 224 -2.59 7.06 4.79
CA ALA A 224 -3.81 7.89 4.93
C ALA A 224 -3.83 9.08 3.95
N LYS A 225 -2.69 9.78 3.79
CA LYS A 225 -2.51 10.90 2.85
C LYS A 225 -2.77 10.53 1.37
N LYS A 226 -2.62 9.26 1.01
CA LYS A 226 -2.92 8.75 -0.33
C LYS A 226 -4.41 8.45 -0.49
N ILE A 227 -5.05 7.93 0.57
CA ILE A 227 -6.50 7.66 0.60
C ILE A 227 -7.28 8.98 0.60
N GLN A 228 -6.86 9.98 1.36
CA GLN A 228 -7.49 11.30 1.43
C GLN A 228 -7.57 12.02 0.07
N LYS A 229 -6.62 11.72 -0.83
CA LYS A 229 -6.60 12.27 -2.19
C LYS A 229 -7.57 11.58 -3.13
N LEU A 230 -8.13 10.43 -2.74
CA LEU A 230 -9.16 9.76 -3.50
C LEU A 230 -10.43 10.61 -3.46
N THR A 231 -11.05 10.70 -4.63
CA THR A 231 -12.31 11.40 -4.79
C THR A 231 -13.42 10.37 -4.63
N VAL A 232 -14.34 10.64 -3.71
CA VAL A 232 -15.48 9.77 -3.41
C VAL A 232 -16.76 10.42 -3.92
N ASN A 233 -17.65 9.59 -4.45
CA ASN A 233 -18.98 9.98 -4.87
C ASN A 233 -19.99 8.97 -4.31
N TYR A 234 -20.62 9.32 -3.18
CA TYR A 234 -21.45 8.40 -2.41
C TYR A 234 -22.88 8.28 -2.94
N SER A 235 -23.34 9.23 -3.76
CA SER A 235 -24.70 9.22 -4.30
C SER A 235 -24.77 9.94 -5.64
N PRO A 236 -25.65 9.48 -6.56
CA PRO A 236 -25.95 10.22 -7.79
C PRO A 236 -26.41 11.64 -7.43
N GLY A 237 -25.76 12.66 -8.00
CA GLY A 237 -26.10 14.07 -7.77
C GLY A 237 -25.20 14.83 -6.78
N ASN A 238 -24.36 14.15 -5.99
CA ASN A 238 -23.41 14.83 -5.11
C ASN A 238 -22.14 15.26 -5.85
N LYS A 239 -21.59 16.42 -5.49
CA LYS A 239 -20.31 16.88 -6.05
C LYS A 239 -19.19 15.95 -5.57
N PRO A 240 -18.33 15.47 -6.47
CA PRO A 240 -17.19 14.63 -6.09
C PRO A 240 -16.29 15.40 -5.12
N ARG A 241 -16.05 14.83 -3.94
CA ARG A 241 -15.22 15.45 -2.91
C ARG A 241 -14.11 14.53 -2.41
N ARG A 242 -13.12 15.12 -1.76
CA ARG A 242 -12.08 14.37 -1.04
C ARG A 242 -12.63 13.87 0.29
N MET A 243 -12.05 12.78 0.77
CA MET A 243 -12.32 12.30 2.12
C MET A 243 -11.67 13.22 3.15
N THR A 244 -12.34 13.45 4.28
CA THR A 244 -11.74 14.13 5.42
C THR A 244 -10.73 13.21 6.12
N GLU A 245 -9.92 13.75 7.02
CA GLU A 245 -8.96 12.94 7.79
C GLU A 245 -9.68 11.92 8.68
N GLU A 246 -10.73 12.36 9.36
CA GLU A 246 -11.60 11.51 10.21
C GLU A 246 -12.25 10.38 9.42
N GLU A 247 -12.73 10.65 8.20
CA GLU A 247 -13.33 9.61 7.36
C GLU A 247 -12.31 8.54 6.94
N VAL A 248 -11.08 8.97 6.63
CA VAL A 248 -9.99 8.04 6.32
C VAL A 248 -9.61 7.22 7.55
N LYS A 249 -9.52 7.85 8.72
CA LYS A 249 -9.27 7.19 10.00
C LYS A 249 -10.32 6.11 10.28
N GLN A 250 -11.60 6.49 10.26
CA GLN A 250 -12.73 5.56 10.50
C GLN A 250 -12.75 4.42 9.47
N MET A 251 -12.47 4.70 8.20
CA MET A 251 -12.39 3.64 7.18
C MET A 251 -11.31 2.61 7.51
N LEU A 252 -10.12 3.08 7.91
CA LEU A 252 -9.00 2.20 8.24
C LEU A 252 -9.31 1.36 9.49
N GLU A 253 -9.89 1.96 10.52
CA GLU A 253 -10.31 1.26 11.75
C GLU A 253 -11.33 0.16 11.45
N ARG A 254 -12.39 0.49 10.70
CA ARG A 254 -13.38 -0.50 10.24
C ARG A 254 -12.72 -1.68 9.54
N ARG A 255 -11.78 -1.41 8.63
CA ARG A 255 -11.07 -2.46 7.88
C ARG A 255 -10.20 -3.32 8.79
N ILE A 256 -9.48 -2.72 9.74
CA ILE A 256 -8.65 -3.45 10.71
C ILE A 256 -9.53 -4.35 11.57
N CYS A 257 -10.59 -3.81 12.18
CA CYS A 257 -11.51 -4.59 13.01
C CYS A 257 -12.17 -5.74 12.24
N LEU A 258 -12.59 -5.49 10.99
CA LEU A 258 -13.14 -6.54 10.13
C LEU A 258 -12.12 -7.64 9.85
N LEU A 259 -10.88 -7.28 9.47
CA LEU A 259 -9.82 -8.26 9.23
C LEU A 259 -9.42 -9.03 10.49
N LEU A 260 -9.48 -8.42 11.67
CA LEU A 260 -9.24 -9.08 12.96
C LEU A 260 -10.38 -10.01 13.37
N SER A 261 -11.62 -9.64 13.05
CA SER A 261 -12.80 -10.42 13.46
C SER A 261 -12.80 -11.83 12.88
N VAL A 262 -12.25 -12.02 11.67
CA VAL A 262 -12.19 -13.32 11.00
C VAL A 262 -11.34 -14.33 11.78
N PRO A 263 -10.03 -14.12 12.03
CA PRO A 263 -9.21 -15.06 12.78
C PRO A 263 -9.66 -15.23 14.24
N LEU A 264 -10.27 -14.20 14.85
CA LEU A 264 -10.82 -14.33 16.20
C LEU A 264 -12.03 -15.26 16.22
N TYR A 265 -12.98 -15.06 15.31
CA TYR A 265 -14.16 -15.90 15.18
C TYR A 265 -13.84 -17.35 14.79
N THR A 266 -12.94 -17.54 13.82
CA THR A 266 -12.55 -18.90 13.38
C THR A 266 -11.78 -19.66 14.46
N SER A 267 -11.08 -18.95 15.36
CA SER A 267 -10.43 -19.57 16.52
C SER A 267 -11.39 -19.86 17.69
N SER A 268 -12.45 -19.08 17.84
CA SER A 268 -13.43 -19.23 18.91
C SER A 268 -14.78 -18.67 18.47
N LEU A 269 -15.79 -19.54 18.37
CA LEU A 269 -17.16 -19.14 18.04
C LEU A 269 -17.79 -18.18 19.06
N ARG A 270 -17.16 -18.00 20.24
CA ARG A 270 -17.57 -16.99 21.23
C ARG A 270 -17.17 -15.57 20.83
N SER A 271 -16.16 -15.42 19.97
CA SER A 271 -15.72 -14.13 19.44
C SER A 271 -16.48 -13.78 18.15
N CYS A 272 -17.81 -13.88 18.17
CA CYS A 272 -18.67 -13.79 16.99
C CYS A 272 -19.51 -12.52 16.91
N PHE A 273 -19.25 -11.51 17.75
CA PHE A 273 -20.09 -10.31 17.82
C PHE A 273 -20.31 -9.65 16.45
N LEU A 274 -19.23 -9.37 15.70
CA LEU A 274 -19.33 -8.75 14.37
C LEU A 274 -19.97 -9.68 13.34
N GLN A 275 -19.65 -10.97 13.36
CA GLN A 275 -20.25 -11.95 12.46
C GLN A 275 -21.76 -12.05 12.68
N THR A 276 -22.19 -11.99 13.94
CA THR A 276 -23.61 -12.00 14.33
C THR A 276 -24.30 -10.74 13.85
N ALA A 277 -23.73 -9.56 14.15
CA ALA A 277 -24.28 -8.27 13.74
C ALA A 277 -24.41 -8.18 12.22
N PHE A 278 -23.37 -8.56 11.47
CA PHE A 278 -23.39 -8.57 10.01
C PHE A 278 -24.44 -9.54 9.46
N SER A 279 -24.52 -10.76 10.01
CA SER A 279 -25.53 -11.74 9.59
C SER A 279 -26.98 -11.32 9.87
N VAL A 280 -27.23 -10.65 10.99
CA VAL A 280 -28.54 -10.09 11.35
C VAL A 280 -28.93 -9.02 10.33
N GLU A 281 -28.04 -8.09 10.01
CA GLU A 281 -28.31 -7.06 9.01
C GLU A 281 -28.52 -7.64 7.61
N MET A 282 -27.76 -8.64 7.21
CA MET A 282 -28.00 -9.36 5.95
C MET A 282 -29.41 -9.98 5.88
N LEU A 283 -29.91 -10.53 7.00
CA LEU A 283 -31.28 -11.07 7.05
C LEU A 283 -32.32 -9.96 6.93
N ARG A 284 -32.12 -8.84 7.64
CA ARG A 284 -33.02 -7.67 7.58
C ARG A 284 -33.11 -7.10 6.17
N HIS A 285 -32.00 -7.06 5.44
CA HIS A 285 -31.94 -6.65 4.05
C HIS A 285 -32.34 -7.73 3.03
N ARG A 286 -32.85 -8.88 3.49
CA ARG A 286 -33.31 -9.99 2.65
C ARG A 286 -32.25 -10.48 1.66
N CYS A 287 -30.99 -10.47 2.08
CA CYS A 287 -29.88 -10.93 1.24
C CYS A 287 -30.09 -12.41 0.80
N PRO A 288 -29.78 -12.74 -0.48
CA PRO A 288 -29.84 -14.11 -0.97
C PRO A 288 -29.01 -15.10 -0.14
N VAL A 289 -29.44 -16.37 -0.13
CA VAL A 289 -28.74 -17.47 0.57
C VAL A 289 -27.31 -17.65 0.06
N THR A 290 -27.08 -17.40 -1.24
CA THR A 290 -25.76 -17.45 -1.86
C THR A 290 -24.78 -16.50 -1.18
N ILE A 291 -25.21 -15.28 -0.82
CA ILE A 291 -24.36 -14.32 -0.11
C ILE A 291 -24.00 -14.87 1.26
N PHE A 292 -24.97 -15.41 2.02
CA PHE A 292 -24.70 -16.05 3.31
C PHE A 292 -23.68 -17.18 3.20
N SER A 293 -23.80 -18.04 2.18
CA SER A 293 -22.86 -19.14 1.96
C SER A 293 -21.45 -18.61 1.72
N VAL A 294 -21.29 -17.64 0.81
CA VAL A 294 -19.98 -17.05 0.50
C VAL A 294 -19.38 -16.34 1.71
N THR A 295 -20.12 -15.47 2.39
CA THR A 295 -19.60 -14.71 3.52
C THR A 295 -19.32 -15.57 4.74
N ASN A 296 -20.08 -16.66 4.94
CA ASN A 296 -19.82 -17.62 6.00
C ASN A 296 -18.55 -18.41 5.72
N SER A 297 -18.32 -18.83 4.46
CA SER A 297 -17.09 -19.54 4.08
C SER A 297 -15.82 -18.70 4.28
N LEU A 298 -15.94 -17.38 4.21
CA LEU A 298 -14.87 -16.41 4.49
C LEU A 298 -14.72 -16.06 5.97
N GLY A 299 -15.57 -16.59 6.86
CA GLY A 299 -15.57 -16.25 8.30
C GLY A 299 -16.07 -14.83 8.61
N LEU A 300 -16.74 -14.17 7.66
CA LEU A 300 -17.29 -12.81 7.80
C LEU A 300 -18.69 -12.81 8.40
N SER A 301 -19.42 -13.91 8.27
CA SER A 301 -20.80 -14.04 8.75
C SER A 301 -21.02 -15.39 9.44
N MET A 302 -22.06 -15.47 10.25
CA MET A 302 -22.60 -16.75 10.71
C MET A 302 -23.42 -17.43 9.61
N SER A 303 -23.86 -18.66 9.88
CA SER A 303 -24.83 -19.36 9.03
C SER A 303 -26.19 -18.64 9.06
N LYS A 304 -26.96 -18.77 7.98
CA LYS A 304 -28.32 -18.22 7.90
C LYS A 304 -29.23 -18.75 9.03
N THR A 305 -29.08 -20.02 9.38
CA THR A 305 -29.88 -20.67 10.43
C THR A 305 -29.58 -20.06 11.80
N THR A 306 -28.29 -19.87 12.12
CA THR A 306 -27.88 -19.24 13.38
C THR A 306 -28.32 -17.78 13.44
N ALA A 307 -28.18 -17.04 12.34
CA ALA A 307 -28.63 -15.66 12.25
C ALA A 307 -30.14 -15.51 12.55
N ARG A 308 -30.97 -16.44 12.06
CA ARG A 308 -32.43 -16.46 12.34
C ARG A 308 -32.75 -16.64 13.82
N ILE A 309 -31.89 -17.32 14.58
CA ILE A 309 -32.07 -17.47 16.03
C ILE A 309 -31.86 -16.12 16.70
N HIS A 310 -30.81 -15.38 16.33
CA HIS A 310 -30.54 -14.06 16.88
C HIS A 310 -31.61 -13.03 16.50
N VAL A 311 -32.11 -13.06 15.26
CA VAL A 311 -33.23 -12.19 14.84
C VAL A 311 -34.49 -12.48 15.64
N ARG A 312 -34.83 -13.75 15.88
CA ARG A 312 -35.99 -14.12 16.71
C ARG A 312 -35.84 -13.64 18.15
N LYS A 313 -34.66 -13.85 18.76
CA LYS A 313 -34.37 -13.34 20.11
C LYS A 313 -34.51 -11.82 20.20
N LEU A 314 -34.04 -11.10 19.18
CA LEU A 314 -34.15 -9.64 19.10
C LEU A 314 -35.63 -9.19 19.01
N ALA A 315 -36.44 -9.91 18.24
CA ALA A 315 -37.88 -9.64 18.12
C ALA A 315 -38.60 -9.90 19.46
N GLU A 316 -38.34 -11.03 20.11
CA GLU A 316 -38.89 -11.39 21.43
C GLU A 316 -38.50 -10.39 22.52
N GLU A 317 -37.28 -9.85 22.48
CA GLU A 317 -36.81 -8.81 23.40
C GLU A 317 -37.50 -7.47 23.15
N HIS A 318 -37.69 -7.11 21.89
CA HIS A 318 -38.46 -5.92 21.51
C HIS A 318 -39.92 -6.02 21.99
N GLU A 319 -40.59 -7.15 21.74
CA GLU A 319 -41.96 -7.40 22.20
C GLU A 319 -42.09 -7.30 23.73
N ARG A 320 -41.14 -7.88 24.48
CA ARG A 320 -41.08 -7.76 25.94
C ARG A 320 -40.95 -6.31 26.41
N THR A 321 -40.13 -5.52 25.70
CA THR A 321 -39.90 -4.11 26.02
C THR A 321 -41.16 -3.28 25.76
N VAL A 322 -41.82 -3.51 24.62
CA VAL A 322 -43.09 -2.85 24.26
C VAL A 322 -44.19 -3.20 25.26
N LYS A 323 -44.27 -4.47 25.69
CA LYS A 323 -45.24 -4.89 26.72
C LYS A 323 -45.00 -4.16 28.04
N ARG A 324 -43.75 -4.13 28.53
CA ARG A 324 -43.41 -3.43 29.78
C ARG A 324 -43.78 -1.94 29.71
N TRP A 325 -43.48 -1.28 28.60
CA TRP A 325 -43.83 0.12 28.39
C TRP A 325 -45.35 0.35 28.39
N ARG A 326 -46.12 -0.55 27.77
CA ARG A 326 -47.59 -0.49 27.80
C ARG A 326 -48.12 -0.63 29.23
N ASP A 327 -47.61 -1.60 29.97
CA ASP A 327 -48.02 -1.85 31.36
C ASP A 327 -47.68 -0.64 32.26
N GLU A 328 -46.51 0.00 32.07
CA GLU A 328 -46.11 1.22 32.79
C GLU A 328 -47.01 2.42 32.49
N ILE A 329 -47.49 2.58 31.25
CA ILE A 329 -48.44 3.64 30.90
C ILE A 329 -49.80 3.37 31.55
N GLN A 330 -50.27 2.12 31.54
CA GLN A 330 -51.55 1.75 32.14
C GLN A 330 -51.57 1.88 33.67
N VAL A 331 -50.41 1.78 34.33
CA VAL A 331 -50.28 1.97 35.79
C VAL A 331 -50.15 3.46 36.18
N ARG A 332 -49.74 4.33 35.24
CA ARG A 332 -49.56 5.77 35.47
C ARG A 332 -50.73 6.65 35.01
N GLY A 333 -51.64 6.12 34.21
CA GLY A 333 -52.88 6.79 33.78
C GLY A 333 -54.04 6.49 34.71
#